data_AF-A0A4Q6C351-F1
#
_entry.id   AF-A0A4Q6C351-F1
#
_cell.length_a   1.000
_cell.length_b   1.000
_cell.length_c   1.000
_cell.angle_alpha   90.00
_cell.angle_beta   90.00
_cell.angle_gamma   90.00
#
_symmetry.space_group_name_H-M   'P 1'
#
loop_
_entity.id
_entity.type
_entity.pdbx_description
1 polymer ?
#
loop_
_entity_poly.entity_id
_entity_poly.type
_entity_poly.pdbx_seq_one_letter_code
_entity_poly.pdbx_strand_id
1 'polypeptide(L)'
;MDFSAKHDADLSEMGLKVRAAPLAEAFKDRLPLARELQDINEHFGVEIAQTVFASALERLPSYGPFIKRVRSFDLKKYSAQNAASNFEVTIIESQLPLSGRKWGDHAEEWRAWARGLGFKTDVISTLPTNDIWENAALISSHLLSNPHPRRILITLGQGAAEVRSLLTRRLGVRG
;
A
#
# COMPACT_ATOMS: atom_id res chain seq x y z
N MET A 1 1.55 38.07 -6.67
CA MET A 1 2.18 37.05 -5.81
C MET A 1 1.48 35.75 -6.09
N ASP A 2 2.24 34.78 -6.59
CA ASP A 2 1.75 33.57 -7.22
C ASP A 2 1.29 32.56 -6.14
N PHE A 3 -0.03 32.43 -5.95
CA PHE A 3 -0.62 31.51 -4.97
C PHE A 3 -0.47 30.04 -5.39
N SER A 4 -0.23 29.76 -6.67
CA SER A 4 -0.08 28.40 -7.21
C SER A 4 1.20 27.72 -6.73
N ALA A 5 2.32 28.44 -6.78
CA ALA A 5 3.64 27.88 -6.42
C ALA A 5 3.76 27.52 -4.93
N LYS A 6 3.00 28.19 -4.05
CA LYS A 6 2.99 27.92 -2.60
C LYS A 6 2.19 26.65 -2.29
N HIS A 7 1.06 26.46 -2.98
CA HIS A 7 0.19 25.32 -2.78
C HIS A 7 0.80 24.00 -3.30
N ASP A 8 1.58 24.06 -4.38
CA ASP A 8 2.32 22.91 -4.92
C ASP A 8 3.51 22.52 -4.04
N ALA A 9 4.21 23.50 -3.44
CA ALA A 9 5.28 23.24 -2.48
C ALA A 9 4.77 22.58 -1.19
N ASP A 10 3.57 22.96 -0.73
CA ASP A 10 2.92 22.43 0.48
C ASP A 10 2.43 20.97 0.34
N LEU A 11 2.20 20.50 -0.89
CA LEU A 11 1.83 19.12 -1.21
C LEU A 11 3.03 18.26 -1.65
N SER A 12 4.22 18.86 -1.79
CA SER A 12 5.45 18.09 -2.01
C SER A 12 5.74 17.18 -0.81
N GLU A 13 6.42 16.05 -1.04
CA GLU A 13 6.81 15.12 0.04
C GLU A 13 7.60 15.84 1.16
N MET A 14 8.43 16.81 0.79
CA MET A 14 9.20 17.62 1.73
C MET A 14 8.30 18.57 2.52
N GLY A 15 7.34 19.24 1.86
CA GLY A 15 6.35 20.11 2.51
C GLY A 15 5.46 19.35 3.51
N LEU A 16 4.98 18.17 3.11
CA LEU A 16 4.19 17.30 3.99
C LEU A 16 4.99 16.84 5.21
N LYS A 17 6.27 16.46 5.05
CA LYS A 17 7.14 16.08 6.16
C LYS A 17 7.38 17.22 7.14
N VAL A 18 7.60 18.44 6.64
CA VAL A 18 7.78 19.62 7.51
C VAL A 18 6.51 19.90 8.31
N ARG A 19 5.34 19.84 7.68
CA ARG A 19 4.04 20.05 8.35
C ARG A 19 3.69 18.95 9.35
N ALA A 20 4.02 17.71 9.04
CA ALA A 20 3.75 16.55 9.88
C ALA A 20 4.74 16.39 11.05
N ALA A 21 5.94 16.97 10.97
CA ALA A 21 7.00 16.76 11.96
C ALA A 21 6.58 17.07 13.42
N PRO A 22 5.91 18.19 13.74
CA PRO A 22 5.48 18.47 15.10
C PRO A 22 4.48 17.44 15.64
N LEU A 23 3.59 16.94 14.78
CA LEU A 23 2.63 15.89 15.14
C LEU A 23 3.31 14.54 15.30
N ALA A 24 4.28 14.21 14.45
CA ALA A 24 5.04 12.96 14.53
C ALA A 24 5.91 12.87 15.80
N GLU A 25 6.36 14.00 16.36
CA GLU A 25 7.08 14.00 17.64
C GLU A 25 6.25 13.45 18.81
N ALA A 26 4.93 13.63 18.79
CA ALA A 26 4.03 13.06 19.81
C ALA A 26 4.05 11.51 19.83
N PHE A 27 4.57 10.89 18.76
CA PHE A 27 4.60 9.44 18.55
C PHE A 27 6.03 8.92 18.35
N LYS A 28 7.05 9.63 18.85
CA LYS A 28 8.45 9.22 18.65
C LYS A 28 8.79 7.80 19.14
N ASP A 29 8.09 7.32 20.17
CA ASP A 29 8.37 6.04 20.84
C ASP A 29 7.24 5.01 20.69
N ARG A 30 6.18 5.31 19.94
CA ARG A 30 5.04 4.39 19.72
C ARG A 30 4.32 4.66 18.41
N LEU A 31 3.49 3.72 17.97
CA LEU A 31 2.55 4.03 16.88
C LEU A 31 1.36 4.86 17.40
N PRO A 32 0.84 5.78 16.56
CA PRO A 32 -0.47 6.36 16.77
C PRO A 32 -1.56 5.27 16.87
N LEU A 33 -2.50 5.44 17.79
CA LEU A 33 -3.72 4.63 17.83
C LEU A 33 -4.67 5.05 16.70
N ALA A 34 -5.58 4.15 16.31
CA ALA A 34 -6.54 4.40 15.23
C ALA A 34 -7.35 5.70 15.44
N ARG A 35 -7.83 5.95 16.66
CA ARG A 35 -8.55 7.19 17.01
C ARG A 35 -7.69 8.44 16.84
N GLU A 36 -6.41 8.38 17.20
CA GLU A 36 -5.50 9.54 17.11
C GLU A 36 -5.20 9.85 15.64
N LEU A 37 -5.08 8.82 14.79
CA LEU A 37 -4.95 9.01 13.34
C LEU A 37 -6.22 9.58 12.72
N GLN A 38 -7.38 9.15 13.20
CA GLN A 38 -8.66 9.71 12.78
C GLN A 38 -8.76 11.19 13.14
N ASP A 39 -8.42 11.56 14.38
CA ASP A 39 -8.43 12.96 14.82
C ASP A 39 -7.48 13.81 13.97
N ILE A 40 -6.27 13.31 13.68
CA ILE A 40 -5.31 14.01 12.81
C ILE A 40 -5.86 14.16 11.39
N ASN A 41 -6.47 13.11 10.84
CA ASN A 41 -7.06 13.13 9.50
C ASN A 41 -8.20 14.17 9.40
N GLU A 42 -9.08 14.23 10.41
CA GLU A 42 -10.20 15.18 10.45
C GLU A 42 -9.72 16.64 10.52
N HIS A 43 -8.62 16.91 11.21
CA HIS A 43 -8.12 18.28 11.41
C HIS A 43 -7.09 18.74 10.38
N PHE A 44 -6.29 17.83 9.83
CA PHE A 44 -5.13 18.17 9.00
C PHE A 44 -5.13 17.52 7.61
N GLY A 45 -6.09 16.63 7.34
CA GLY A 45 -6.19 15.89 6.09
C GLY A 45 -5.41 14.58 6.09
N VAL A 46 -5.73 13.75 5.08
CA VAL A 46 -5.26 12.37 4.99
C VAL A 46 -3.76 12.28 4.73
N GLU A 47 -3.20 13.20 3.95
CA GLU A 47 -1.79 13.23 3.59
C GLU A 47 -0.92 13.49 4.83
N ILE A 48 -1.36 14.39 5.72
CA ILE A 48 -0.68 14.66 6.98
C ILE A 48 -0.80 13.47 7.92
N ALA A 49 -1.99 12.89 8.08
CA ALA A 49 -2.18 11.71 8.92
C ALA A 49 -1.30 10.53 8.48
N GLN A 50 -1.21 10.28 7.17
CA GLN A 50 -0.33 9.26 6.60
C GLN A 50 1.15 9.57 6.83
N THR A 51 1.55 10.84 6.66
CA THR A 51 2.94 11.26 6.87
C THR A 51 3.36 11.13 8.33
N VAL A 52 2.47 11.44 9.28
CA VAL A 52 2.68 11.23 10.72
C VAL A 52 2.88 9.75 11.02
N PHE A 53 1.99 8.89 10.50
CA PHE A 53 2.07 7.45 10.71
C PHE A 53 3.38 6.86 10.14
N ALA A 54 3.75 7.23 8.91
CA ALA A 54 4.98 6.80 8.27
C ALA A 54 6.23 7.26 9.04
N SER A 55 6.22 8.51 9.52
CA SER A 55 7.32 9.06 10.32
C SER A 55 7.48 8.34 11.66
N ALA A 56 6.38 7.98 12.32
CA ALA A 56 6.42 7.18 13.55
C ALA A 56 6.98 5.78 13.27
N LEU A 57 6.53 5.10 12.21
CA LEU A 57 7.05 3.79 11.80
C LEU A 57 8.57 3.82 11.56
N GLU A 58 9.09 4.84 10.89
CA GLU A 58 10.51 4.96 10.57
C GLU A 58 11.42 5.10 11.80
N ARG A 59 10.89 5.68 12.88
CA ARG A 59 11.64 5.94 14.13
C ARG A 59 11.68 4.73 15.05
N LEU A 60 10.66 3.86 14.98
CA LEU A 60 10.54 2.71 15.85
C LEU A 60 11.60 1.64 15.53
N PRO A 61 12.33 1.10 16.54
CA PRO A 61 13.38 0.10 16.32
C PRO A 61 12.91 -1.18 15.62
N SER A 62 11.65 -1.56 15.79
CA SER A 62 11.05 -2.75 15.19
C SER A 62 10.77 -2.61 13.69
N TYR A 63 10.59 -1.39 13.19
CA TYR A 63 10.16 -1.14 11.80
C TYR A 63 11.20 -0.34 11.01
N GLY A 64 11.85 0.64 11.64
CA GLY A 64 12.82 1.55 11.03
C GLY A 64 13.95 0.84 10.26
N PRO A 65 14.64 -0.16 10.81
CA PRO A 65 15.68 -0.90 10.09
C PRO A 65 15.17 -1.57 8.81
N PHE A 66 13.96 -2.14 8.85
CA PHE A 66 13.32 -2.74 7.67
C PHE A 66 13.00 -1.68 6.61
N ILE A 67 12.37 -0.58 7.01
CA ILE A 67 12.00 0.51 6.10
C ILE A 67 13.25 1.11 5.43
N LYS A 68 14.31 1.36 6.20
CA LYS A 68 15.59 1.85 5.68
C LYS A 68 16.18 0.88 4.65
N ARG A 69 16.16 -0.43 4.93
CA ARG A 69 16.65 -1.45 4.01
C ARG A 69 15.84 -1.51 2.71
N VAL A 70 14.52 -1.37 2.79
CA VAL A 70 13.66 -1.35 1.59
C VAL A 70 13.92 -0.09 0.76
N ARG A 71 14.06 1.08 1.40
CA ARG A 71 14.31 2.35 0.69
C ARG A 71 15.70 2.44 0.09
N SER A 72 16.70 1.81 0.70
CA SER A 72 18.05 1.73 0.15
C SER A 72 18.21 0.60 -0.88
N PHE A 73 17.14 -0.15 -1.17
CA PHE A 73 17.20 -1.25 -2.11
C PHE A 73 17.38 -0.73 -3.53
N ASP A 74 18.53 -1.03 -4.12
CA ASP A 74 18.85 -0.68 -5.49
C ASP A 74 18.43 -1.81 -6.44
N LEU A 75 17.27 -1.63 -7.05
CA LEU A 75 16.70 -2.57 -8.04
C LEU A 75 17.67 -2.83 -9.20
N LYS A 76 18.52 -1.86 -9.58
CA LYS A 76 19.46 -2.01 -10.71
C LYS A 76 20.57 -3.01 -10.43
N LYS A 77 20.99 -3.12 -9.16
CA LYS A 77 22.00 -4.11 -8.73
C LYS A 77 21.46 -5.54 -8.71
N TYR A 78 20.15 -5.69 -8.69
CA TYR A 78 19.45 -6.95 -8.56
C TYR A 78 18.79 -7.37 -9.88
N SER A 79 19.39 -7.06 -11.04
CA SER A 79 18.93 -7.53 -12.36
C SER A 79 19.09 -9.06 -12.48
N ALA A 80 18.28 -9.79 -11.72
CA ALA A 80 18.20 -11.23 -11.74
C ALA A 80 17.27 -11.59 -12.89
N GLN A 81 17.84 -11.68 -14.10
CA GLN A 81 17.09 -12.11 -15.28
C GLN A 81 16.47 -13.51 -15.14
N ASN A 82 16.78 -14.30 -14.09
CA ASN A 82 16.30 -15.68 -13.98
C ASN A 82 15.86 -16.18 -12.58
N ALA A 83 16.05 -15.43 -11.48
CA ALA A 83 15.75 -15.96 -10.14
C ALA A 83 14.27 -15.82 -9.73
N ALA A 84 13.56 -14.83 -10.29
CA ALA A 84 12.18 -14.49 -9.92
C ALA A 84 11.10 -15.19 -10.76
N SER A 85 11.47 -15.85 -11.87
CA SER A 85 10.53 -16.41 -12.86
C SER A 85 9.60 -17.51 -12.31
N ASN A 86 9.98 -18.12 -11.19
CA ASN A 86 9.18 -19.14 -10.50
C ASN A 86 8.07 -18.58 -9.62
N PHE A 87 8.05 -17.26 -9.40
CA PHE A 87 6.99 -16.58 -8.66
C PHE A 87 6.11 -15.79 -9.62
N GLU A 88 4.82 -15.77 -9.32
CA GLU A 88 3.88 -14.84 -9.93
C GLU A 88 3.50 -13.77 -8.92
N VAL A 89 3.58 -12.52 -9.34
CA VAL A 89 3.04 -11.37 -8.61
C VAL A 89 1.65 -11.06 -9.17
N THR A 90 0.63 -11.33 -8.37
CA THR A 90 -0.76 -11.01 -8.73
C THR A 90 -1.16 -9.73 -8.02
N ILE A 91 -1.49 -8.72 -8.81
CA ILE A 91 -1.92 -7.42 -8.31
C ILE A 91 -3.43 -7.40 -8.23
N ILE A 92 -3.96 -7.02 -7.08
CA ILE A 92 -5.40 -6.87 -6.87
C ILE A 92 -5.71 -5.38 -6.97
N GLU A 93 -6.53 -5.04 -7.96
CA GLU A 93 -7.05 -3.69 -8.10
C GLU A 93 -7.84 -3.31 -6.85
N SER A 94 -7.76 -2.04 -6.49
CA SER A 94 -8.41 -1.47 -5.32
C SER A 94 -8.17 0.03 -5.32
N GLN A 95 -8.59 0.70 -4.26
CA GLN A 95 -8.24 2.08 -3.99
C GLN A 95 -7.80 2.25 -2.54
N LEU A 96 -7.03 3.31 -2.29
CA LEU A 96 -6.84 3.82 -0.94
C LEU A 96 -8.01 4.76 -0.67
N PRO A 97 -8.93 4.41 0.27
CA PRO A 97 -10.02 5.30 0.62
C PRO A 97 -9.47 6.69 0.97
N LEU A 98 -10.15 7.73 0.52
CA LEU A 98 -9.82 9.14 0.78
C LEU A 98 -8.56 9.67 0.08
N SER A 99 -7.86 8.89 -0.74
CA SER A 99 -6.63 9.35 -1.43
C SER A 99 -6.86 10.17 -2.71
N GLY A 100 -8.09 10.27 -3.18
CA GLY A 100 -8.42 10.87 -4.49
C GLY A 100 -7.94 10.08 -5.71
N ARG A 101 -7.25 8.95 -5.54
CA ARG A 101 -6.83 8.05 -6.63
C ARG A 101 -8.02 7.23 -7.13
N LYS A 102 -8.05 6.93 -8.43
CA LYS A 102 -9.09 6.08 -8.99
C LYS A 102 -8.79 4.62 -8.68
N TRP A 103 -9.85 3.82 -8.71
CA TRP A 103 -9.77 2.39 -8.52
C TRP A 103 -8.82 1.74 -9.55
N GLY A 104 -7.86 0.97 -9.06
CA GLY A 104 -6.93 0.22 -9.91
C GLY A 104 -5.79 1.05 -10.52
N ASP A 105 -5.69 2.36 -10.26
CA ASP A 105 -4.66 3.23 -10.87
C ASP A 105 -3.22 2.75 -10.60
N HIS A 106 -2.98 2.02 -9.51
CA HIS A 106 -1.68 1.46 -9.17
C HIS A 106 -1.31 0.21 -9.97
N ALA A 107 -2.28 -0.48 -10.56
CA ALA A 107 -2.08 -1.85 -11.01
C ALA A 107 -1.07 -1.95 -12.15
N GLU A 108 -1.14 -1.05 -13.13
CA GLU A 108 -0.24 -1.09 -14.28
C GLU A 108 1.20 -0.73 -13.92
N GLU A 109 1.38 0.30 -13.08
CA GLU A 109 2.69 0.71 -12.61
C GLU A 109 3.38 -0.44 -11.83
N TRP A 110 2.64 -1.07 -10.92
CA TRP A 110 3.15 -2.19 -10.12
C TRP A 110 3.44 -3.42 -10.98
N ARG A 111 2.61 -3.66 -12.01
CA ARG A 111 2.83 -4.72 -12.99
C ARG A 111 4.11 -4.48 -13.76
N ALA A 112 4.35 -3.25 -14.21
CA ALA A 112 5.57 -2.87 -14.91
C ALA A 112 6.81 -3.08 -14.01
N TRP A 113 6.74 -2.67 -12.74
CA TRP A 113 7.83 -2.90 -11.77
C TRP A 113 8.11 -4.39 -11.55
N ALA A 114 7.07 -5.20 -11.34
CA ALA A 114 7.22 -6.64 -11.15
C ALA A 114 7.79 -7.34 -12.39
N ARG A 115 7.34 -6.96 -13.59
CA ARG A 115 7.92 -7.46 -14.85
C ARG A 115 9.38 -7.05 -15.02
N GLY A 116 9.72 -5.82 -14.66
CA GLY A 116 11.10 -5.32 -14.66
C GLY A 116 12.04 -6.13 -13.76
N LEU A 117 11.50 -6.82 -12.75
CA LEU A 117 12.23 -7.71 -11.85
C LEU A 117 12.20 -9.19 -12.28
N GLY A 118 11.59 -9.51 -13.42
CA GLY A 118 11.54 -10.86 -13.98
C GLY A 118 10.45 -11.76 -13.40
N PHE A 119 9.47 -11.21 -12.68
CA PHE A 119 8.31 -11.98 -12.22
C PHE A 119 7.31 -12.22 -13.36
N LYS A 120 6.59 -13.35 -13.29
CA LYS A 120 5.29 -13.45 -13.96
C LYS A 120 4.31 -12.52 -13.25
N THR A 121 3.39 -11.94 -13.99
CA THR A 121 2.45 -10.98 -13.43
C THR A 121 1.04 -11.26 -13.88
N ASP A 122 0.09 -11.08 -12.98
CA ASP A 122 -1.34 -11.12 -13.25
C ASP A 122 -2.04 -9.95 -12.55
N VAL A 123 -3.23 -9.59 -13.01
CA VAL A 123 -4.05 -8.52 -12.41
C VAL A 123 -5.46 -9.05 -12.19
N ILE A 124 -5.96 -8.88 -10.97
CA ILE A 124 -7.34 -9.18 -10.61
C ILE A 124 -8.10 -7.86 -10.55
N SER A 125 -8.99 -7.65 -11.52
CA SER A 125 -9.92 -6.53 -11.51
C SER A 125 -11.07 -6.78 -10.55
N THR A 126 -11.07 -6.06 -9.44
CA THR A 126 -12.16 -5.95 -8.49
C THR A 126 -13.06 -4.78 -8.86
N LEU A 127 -14.26 -4.69 -8.28
CA LEU A 127 -15.21 -3.65 -8.63
C LEU A 127 -15.35 -2.63 -7.49
N PRO A 128 -15.32 -1.31 -7.80
CA PRO A 128 -15.48 -0.27 -6.78
C PRO A 128 -16.90 -0.22 -6.18
N THR A 129 -17.89 -0.77 -6.87
CA THR A 129 -19.28 -0.85 -6.42
C THR A 129 -19.56 -2.03 -5.50
N ASN A 130 -18.66 -3.01 -5.46
CA ASN A 130 -18.83 -4.21 -4.67
C ASN A 130 -18.44 -3.97 -3.22
N ASP A 131 -19.08 -4.73 -2.33
CA ASP A 131 -18.62 -4.82 -0.95
C ASP A 131 -17.34 -5.68 -0.83
N ILE A 132 -16.79 -5.71 0.38
CA ILE A 132 -15.56 -6.46 0.69
C ILE A 132 -15.72 -7.96 0.41
N TRP A 133 -16.90 -8.53 0.65
CA TRP A 133 -17.15 -9.96 0.51
C TRP A 133 -17.36 -10.39 -0.93
N GLU A 134 -18.02 -9.55 -1.72
CA GLU A 134 -18.21 -9.71 -3.16
C GLU A 134 -16.86 -9.64 -3.88
N ASN A 135 -16.03 -8.63 -3.59
CA ASN A 135 -14.67 -8.57 -4.14
C ASN A 135 -13.80 -9.74 -3.66
N ALA A 136 -13.91 -10.16 -2.39
CA ALA A 136 -13.22 -11.36 -1.91
C ALA A 136 -13.64 -12.63 -2.68
N ALA A 137 -14.92 -12.75 -3.06
CA ALA A 137 -15.42 -13.86 -3.87
C ALA A 137 -14.87 -13.82 -5.31
N LEU A 138 -14.81 -12.63 -5.93
CA LEU A 138 -14.19 -12.43 -7.24
C LEU A 138 -12.71 -12.83 -7.22
N ILE A 139 -11.95 -12.36 -6.23
CA ILE A 139 -10.55 -12.73 -6.05
C ILE A 139 -10.42 -14.25 -5.89
N SER A 140 -11.26 -14.87 -5.07
CA SER A 140 -11.26 -16.34 -4.88
C SER A 140 -11.48 -17.09 -6.20
N SER A 141 -12.49 -16.67 -6.97
CA SER A 141 -12.85 -17.28 -8.25
C SER A 141 -11.69 -17.20 -9.23
N HIS A 142 -11.10 -16.01 -9.38
CA HIS A 142 -9.95 -15.81 -10.27
C HIS A 142 -8.75 -16.68 -9.88
N LEU A 143 -8.41 -16.73 -8.59
CA LEU A 143 -7.29 -17.53 -8.09
C LEU A 143 -7.49 -19.04 -8.30
N LEU A 144 -8.73 -19.53 -8.28
CA LEU A 144 -9.06 -20.93 -8.55
C LEU A 144 -8.99 -21.26 -10.05
N SER A 145 -9.47 -20.36 -10.90
CA SER A 145 -9.44 -20.55 -12.35
C SER A 145 -8.03 -20.42 -12.93
N ASN A 146 -7.15 -19.67 -12.27
CA ASN A 146 -5.77 -19.46 -12.68
C ASN A 146 -4.82 -19.91 -11.56
N PRO A 147 -4.58 -21.22 -11.34
CA PRO A 147 -3.70 -21.68 -10.28
C PRO A 147 -2.23 -21.40 -10.59
N HIS A 148 -1.45 -20.92 -9.61
CA HIS A 148 0.01 -20.80 -9.69
C HIS A 148 0.65 -21.33 -8.40
N PRO A 149 1.71 -22.16 -8.47
CA PRO A 149 2.27 -22.85 -7.30
C PRO A 149 2.97 -21.91 -6.31
N ARG A 150 3.45 -20.76 -6.77
CA ARG A 150 4.12 -19.74 -5.93
C ARG A 150 3.62 -18.36 -6.32
N ARG A 151 2.65 -17.84 -5.58
CA ARG A 151 1.99 -16.56 -5.88
C ARG A 151 2.17 -15.59 -4.72
N ILE A 152 2.52 -14.35 -5.05
CA ILE A 152 2.55 -13.21 -4.15
C ILE A 152 1.36 -12.34 -4.51
N LEU A 153 0.45 -12.12 -3.55
CA LEU A 153 -0.66 -11.19 -3.71
C LEU A 153 -0.23 -9.82 -3.22
N ILE A 154 -0.36 -8.80 -4.07
CA ILE A 154 -0.11 -7.41 -3.69
C ILE A 154 -1.35 -6.56 -3.93
N THR A 155 -1.65 -5.69 -2.98
CA THR A 155 -2.83 -4.83 -2.99
C THR A 155 -2.57 -3.59 -2.13
N LEU A 156 -3.46 -2.62 -2.17
CA LEU A 156 -3.43 -1.44 -1.33
C LEU A 156 -4.82 -1.09 -0.83
N GLY A 157 -4.87 -0.35 0.29
CA GLY A 157 -6.11 0.20 0.81
C GLY A 157 -7.18 -0.87 1.08
N GLN A 158 -8.34 -0.72 0.46
CA GLN A 158 -9.50 -1.62 0.67
C GLN A 158 -9.19 -3.08 0.30
N GLY A 159 -8.35 -3.32 -0.72
CA GLY A 159 -8.05 -4.67 -1.16
C GLY A 159 -7.32 -5.50 -0.11
N ALA A 160 -6.67 -4.86 0.86
CA ALA A 160 -6.10 -5.55 2.02
C ALA A 160 -7.18 -6.14 2.95
N ALA A 161 -8.35 -5.51 3.02
CA ALA A 161 -9.50 -6.07 3.74
C ALA A 161 -10.14 -7.22 2.95
N GLU A 162 -10.27 -7.08 1.63
CA GLU A 162 -10.81 -8.11 0.73
C GLU A 162 -9.96 -9.41 0.78
N VAL A 163 -8.64 -9.28 0.71
CA VAL A 163 -7.71 -10.42 0.84
C VAL A 163 -7.78 -11.05 2.23
N ARG A 164 -7.89 -10.25 3.30
CA ARG A 164 -8.06 -10.80 4.65
C ARG A 164 -9.35 -11.58 4.77
N SER A 165 -10.47 -11.05 4.29
CA SER A 165 -11.77 -11.73 4.27
C SER A 165 -11.73 -13.06 3.50
N LEU A 166 -11.01 -13.10 2.37
CA LEU A 166 -10.72 -14.33 1.64
C LEU A 166 -9.96 -15.35 2.50
N LEU A 167 -8.88 -14.93 3.15
CA LEU A 167 -8.02 -15.80 3.97
C LEU A 167 -8.79 -16.34 5.19
N THR A 168 -9.57 -15.51 5.86
CA THR A 168 -10.46 -15.91 6.97
C THR A 168 -11.41 -17.04 6.53
N ARG A 169 -12.07 -16.89 5.36
CA ARG A 169 -12.97 -17.93 4.82
C ARG A 169 -12.24 -19.24 4.50
N ARG A 170 -11.01 -19.16 3.97
CA ARG A 170 -10.24 -20.34 3.52
C ARG A 170 -9.54 -21.08 4.66
N LEU A 171 -9.05 -20.36 5.66
CA LEU A 171 -8.28 -20.91 6.77
C LEU A 171 -9.16 -21.27 7.98
N GLY A 172 -10.45 -20.93 7.96
CA GLY A 172 -11.36 -21.18 9.08
C GLY A 172 -11.02 -20.40 10.36
N VAL A 173 -10.11 -19.42 10.27
CA VAL A 173 -9.74 -18.57 11.39
C VAL A 173 -10.86 -17.56 11.58
N ARG A 174 -11.66 -17.72 12.64
CA ARG A 174 -12.63 -16.70 13.05
C ARG A 174 -11.85 -15.47 13.51
N GLY A 175 -12.05 -14.35 12.82
CA GLY A 175 -11.55 -13.03 13.24
C GLY A 175 -12.32 -12.49 14.43
#